data_AF-A0A150PE66-F1
#
_entry.id   AF-A0A150PE66-F1
#
_cell.length_a   1.000
_cell.length_b   1.000
_cell.length_c   1.000
_cell.angle_alpha   90.00
_cell.angle_beta   90.00
_cell.angle_gamma   90.00
#
_symmetry.space_group_name_H-M   'P 1'
#
loop_
_entity.id
_entity.type
_entity.pdbx_description
1 polymer ?
#
loop_
_entity_poly.entity_id
_entity_poly.type
_entity_poly.pdbx_seq_one_letter_code
_entity_poly.pdbx_strand_id
1 'polypeptide(L)'
;MGRSTLLSVLCALVLAGCAGSAPEAARSKDRLLRVAASVSMDPSAGAPAPGAAAEDAAHAHEHEHEDEVDEDGAEADDGLDLPVEPGAGTRAHSPLAAMTEAQIEELLAKDPAALGPMSVGATNAGALFNGIRMPESDRWELVDPGHAWGTRETIDALDRAIAEVHRQFPGSPKLYIGHISARDGGRLSPHKSHQAGRDVDISYFLDARHLWYQRATAANLDRERTWAFVRALVTETDVELILIDSSVQRLLKEHALKIGEDKDWLDEVFQYGSRKPRPLIRHARGHANHIHIRFYSPVAQESAVRAYPLLVKRGAIKPTAQYVRHTAKKGQTLGSLARKYGTTVEAIKRANGLRSTAIQAKRVYNIP
;
A
#
# COMPACT_ATOMS: atom_id res chain seq x y z
N MET A 1 49.60 22.27 -62.06
CA MET A 1 50.52 21.15 -62.32
C MET A 1 50.92 20.60 -60.96
N GLY A 2 50.30 19.50 -60.51
CA GLY A 2 50.94 18.17 -60.44
C GLY A 2 51.88 18.10 -59.22
N ARG A 3 51.69 17.26 -58.20
CA ARG A 3 51.45 15.82 -58.26
C ARG A 3 50.88 15.29 -56.94
N SER A 4 50.14 14.20 -57.10
CA SER A 4 49.63 13.28 -56.10
C SER A 4 50.75 12.58 -55.32
N THR A 5 50.52 12.37 -54.02
CA THR A 5 51.08 11.22 -53.28
C THR A 5 50.06 10.81 -52.21
N LEU A 6 49.46 9.63 -52.42
CA LEU A 6 48.73 8.88 -51.40
C LEU A 6 49.72 8.50 -50.29
N LEU A 7 49.34 8.73 -49.03
CA LEU A 7 49.90 8.04 -47.89
C LEU A 7 48.75 7.54 -47.02
N SER A 8 48.51 6.23 -47.07
CA SER A 8 47.64 5.52 -46.14
C SER A 8 48.21 5.62 -44.74
N VAL A 9 47.49 6.28 -43.83
CA VAL A 9 47.78 6.24 -42.40
C VAL A 9 46.70 5.41 -41.72
N LEU A 10 47.16 4.26 -41.23
CA LEU A 10 46.45 3.31 -40.40
C LEU A 10 45.98 4.03 -39.12
N CYS A 11 44.66 4.17 -38.95
CA CYS A 11 44.07 4.75 -37.75
C CYS A 11 44.12 3.71 -36.62
N ALA A 12 45.21 3.68 -35.87
CA ALA A 12 45.29 2.95 -34.60
C ALA A 12 44.55 3.77 -33.53
N LEU A 13 43.34 3.35 -33.18
CA LEU A 13 42.65 3.85 -31.97
C LEU A 13 43.40 3.33 -30.74
N VAL A 14 44.16 4.22 -30.09
CA VAL A 14 44.58 4.06 -28.70
C VAL A 14 43.45 4.61 -27.83
N LEU A 15 42.63 3.72 -27.28
CA LEU A 15 41.70 4.06 -26.20
C LEU A 15 42.51 4.15 -24.89
N ALA A 16 42.81 5.37 -24.47
CA ALA A 16 43.24 5.67 -23.12
C ALA A 16 42.08 5.34 -22.16
N GLY A 17 42.29 4.38 -21.27
CA GLY A 17 41.34 3.98 -20.25
C GLY A 17 41.14 5.07 -19.21
N CYS A 18 39.93 5.60 -19.14
CA CYS A 18 39.40 6.21 -17.92
C CYS A 18 38.50 5.18 -17.24
N ALA A 19 39.03 4.55 -16.19
CA ALA A 19 38.27 3.68 -15.31
C ALA A 19 37.31 4.53 -14.46
N GLY A 20 36.09 4.74 -14.96
CA GLY A 20 34.95 5.18 -14.18
C GLY A 20 34.22 3.96 -13.63
N SER A 21 34.24 3.79 -12.32
CA SER A 21 33.49 2.77 -11.58
C SER A 21 31.98 2.94 -11.80
N ALA A 22 31.36 1.98 -12.47
CA ALA A 22 29.91 1.83 -12.59
C ALA A 22 29.29 1.30 -11.29
N PRO A 23 28.02 1.64 -10.97
CA PRO A 23 27.39 1.27 -9.71
C PRO A 23 27.14 -0.24 -9.59
N GLU A 24 27.33 -0.73 -8.37
CA GLU A 24 27.38 -2.13 -7.93
C GLU A 24 26.12 -2.97 -8.27
N ALA A 25 25.02 -2.32 -8.64
CA ALA A 25 23.76 -2.96 -9.05
C ALA A 25 23.83 -3.72 -10.40
N ALA A 26 24.83 -3.44 -11.25
CA ALA A 26 24.94 -4.08 -12.57
C ALA A 26 25.62 -5.45 -12.56
N ARG A 27 26.34 -5.82 -11.48
CA ARG A 27 27.06 -7.11 -11.40
C ARG A 27 26.22 -8.28 -10.90
N SER A 28 25.02 -8.03 -10.36
CA SER A 28 24.12 -9.09 -9.85
C SER A 28 23.32 -9.80 -10.96
N LYS A 29 23.12 -9.16 -12.11
CA LYS A 29 22.32 -9.71 -13.22
C LYS A 29 23.03 -10.82 -14.01
N ASP A 30 24.36 -10.81 -14.06
CA ASP A 30 25.12 -11.72 -14.93
C ASP A 30 25.38 -13.11 -14.30
N ARG A 31 25.13 -13.25 -12.99
CA ARG A 31 25.28 -14.53 -12.26
C ARG A 31 24.02 -15.40 -12.32
N LEU A 32 22.85 -14.80 -12.52
CA LEU A 32 21.55 -15.49 -12.57
C LEU A 32 21.30 -16.23 -13.89
N LEU A 33 21.95 -15.84 -14.98
CA LEU A 33 21.74 -16.44 -16.31
C LEU A 33 22.50 -17.77 -16.54
N ARG A 34 23.45 -18.15 -15.66
CA ARG A 34 24.25 -19.38 -15.84
C ARG A 34 23.74 -20.62 -15.11
N VAL A 35 22.70 -20.50 -14.29
CA VAL A 35 22.13 -21.65 -13.56
C VAL A 35 20.89 -22.24 -14.27
N ALA A 36 20.32 -21.54 -15.24
CA ALA A 36 19.10 -21.96 -15.95
C ALA A 36 19.34 -22.88 -17.18
N ALA A 37 20.57 -23.34 -17.43
CA ALA A 37 20.91 -24.07 -18.68
C ALA A 37 21.18 -25.57 -18.50
N SER A 38 20.86 -26.18 -17.35
CA SER A 38 21.01 -27.63 -17.19
C SER A 38 20.03 -28.20 -16.19
N VAL A 39 18.85 -28.63 -16.66
CA VAL A 39 18.22 -29.93 -16.35
C VAL A 39 17.11 -30.14 -17.38
N SER A 40 17.29 -31.16 -18.23
CA SER A 40 16.27 -31.71 -19.14
C SER A 40 15.35 -32.68 -18.37
N MET A 41 14.06 -32.72 -18.72
CA MET A 41 13.14 -33.78 -18.31
C MET A 41 12.48 -34.42 -19.55
N ASP A 42 12.30 -35.74 -19.48
CA ASP A 42 11.46 -36.56 -20.37
C ASP A 42 10.21 -37.04 -19.59
N PRO A 43 9.02 -37.23 -20.21
CA PRO A 43 7.72 -37.32 -19.51
C PRO A 43 7.07 -38.73 -19.52
N SER A 44 6.25 -39.04 -18.52
CA SER A 44 5.23 -40.12 -18.47
C SER A 44 4.64 -40.21 -17.05
N ALA A 45 3.37 -40.46 -16.72
CA ALA A 45 2.07 -40.57 -17.38
C ALA A 45 1.02 -40.74 -16.26
N GLY A 46 -0.27 -40.49 -16.54
CA GLY A 46 -1.39 -41.16 -15.84
C GLY A 46 -2.30 -40.29 -14.96
N ALA A 47 -3.48 -39.94 -15.50
CA ALA A 47 -4.67 -39.51 -14.76
C ALA A 47 -5.40 -40.72 -14.12
N PRO A 48 -6.30 -40.50 -13.14
CA PRO A 48 -7.73 -40.46 -13.48
C PRO A 48 -8.60 -39.49 -12.63
N ALA A 49 -9.84 -39.30 -13.06
CA ALA A 49 -10.94 -38.55 -12.41
C ALA A 49 -12.21 -39.43 -12.39
N PRO A 50 -13.40 -38.97 -11.92
CA PRO A 50 -13.74 -38.20 -10.72
C PRO A 50 -14.85 -38.88 -9.86
N GLY A 51 -15.18 -38.33 -8.69
CA GLY A 51 -16.33 -38.72 -7.86
C GLY A 51 -16.96 -37.50 -7.16
N ALA A 52 -18.29 -37.45 -7.14
CA ALA A 52 -19.11 -36.26 -6.95
C ALA A 52 -19.64 -36.01 -5.53
N ALA A 53 -20.09 -34.76 -5.33
CA ALA A 53 -21.33 -34.32 -4.67
C ALA A 53 -21.27 -33.55 -3.32
N ALA A 54 -22.19 -32.56 -3.27
CA ALA A 54 -22.80 -31.80 -2.15
C ALA A 54 -21.93 -30.72 -1.46
N GLU A 55 -22.24 -29.42 -1.57
CA GLU A 55 -23.40 -28.61 -1.13
C GLU A 55 -23.24 -28.03 0.29
N ASP A 56 -23.38 -26.69 0.32
CA ASP A 56 -23.89 -25.80 1.38
C ASP A 56 -23.04 -25.48 2.64
N ALA A 57 -22.72 -24.19 2.81
CA ALA A 57 -23.21 -23.36 3.92
C ALA A 57 -22.32 -22.12 4.11
N ALA A 58 -22.91 -20.96 3.83
CA ALA A 58 -22.44 -19.66 4.29
C ALA A 58 -22.66 -19.53 5.80
N HIS A 59 -21.64 -19.13 6.56
CA HIS A 59 -21.81 -18.58 7.90
C HIS A 59 -20.80 -17.47 8.17
N ALA A 60 -21.30 -16.24 8.17
CA ALA A 60 -20.66 -15.11 8.82
C ALA A 60 -20.69 -15.35 10.33
N HIS A 61 -19.52 -15.45 10.95
CA HIS A 61 -19.39 -15.48 12.41
C HIS A 61 -18.86 -14.13 12.89
N GLU A 62 -19.76 -13.37 13.51
CA GLU A 62 -19.43 -12.28 14.43
C GLU A 62 -18.83 -12.91 15.69
N HIS A 63 -17.60 -12.52 16.05
CA HIS A 63 -17.06 -12.84 17.37
C HIS A 63 -16.49 -11.58 18.02
N GLU A 64 -17.07 -11.27 19.18
CA GLU A 64 -16.69 -10.24 20.12
C GLU A 64 -15.34 -10.61 20.76
N HIS A 65 -14.39 -9.66 20.75
CA HIS A 65 -13.10 -9.80 21.42
C HIS A 65 -13.11 -8.94 22.69
N GLU A 66 -12.98 -9.60 23.84
CA GLU A 66 -12.60 -8.97 25.10
C GLU A 66 -11.08 -8.85 25.14
N ASP A 67 -10.57 -7.62 25.12
CA ASP A 67 -9.14 -7.32 25.13
C ASP A 67 -8.72 -6.76 26.51
N GLU A 68 -7.87 -7.53 27.21
CA GLU A 68 -7.07 -7.00 28.32
C GLU A 68 -6.02 -6.00 27.79
N VAL A 69 -5.83 -4.94 28.57
CA VAL A 69 -5.08 -3.72 28.23
C VAL A 69 -3.68 -3.82 28.83
N ASP A 70 -2.66 -3.99 27.98
CA ASP A 70 -1.27 -3.71 28.35
C ASP A 70 -0.86 -2.38 27.70
N GLU A 71 -0.60 -1.38 28.55
CA GLU A 71 0.00 -0.11 28.16
C GLU A 71 1.52 -0.29 27.94
N ASP A 72 2.04 0.27 26.84
CA ASP A 72 3.45 0.67 26.59
C ASP A 72 4.11 0.17 25.28
N GLY A 73 3.31 -0.25 24.29
CA GLY A 73 3.71 -0.26 22.88
C GLY A 73 3.11 0.92 22.12
N ALA A 74 3.90 1.67 21.33
CA ALA A 74 3.33 2.64 20.39
C ALA A 74 2.61 1.87 19.27
N GLU A 75 1.32 1.58 19.46
CA GLU A 75 0.44 0.92 18.50
C GLU A 75 0.35 1.76 17.21
N ALA A 76 0.68 1.15 16.07
CA ALA A 76 0.39 1.76 14.78
C ALA A 76 -1.10 1.53 14.49
N ASP A 77 -1.92 2.50 14.91
CA ASP A 77 -3.32 2.58 14.56
C ASP A 77 -3.49 2.76 13.03
N ASP A 78 -4.38 1.96 12.43
CA ASP A 78 -4.74 1.99 11.01
C ASP A 78 -5.24 3.39 10.59
N GLY A 79 -5.73 4.19 11.54
CA GLY A 79 -6.11 5.58 11.34
C GLY A 79 -4.98 6.61 11.31
N LEU A 80 -3.69 6.28 11.47
CA LEU A 80 -2.63 7.29 11.57
C LEU A 80 -2.08 7.75 10.21
N ASP A 81 -2.80 8.62 9.50
CA ASP A 81 -2.19 9.50 8.48
C ASP A 81 -1.30 10.52 9.20
N LEU A 82 0.02 10.37 9.08
CA LEU A 82 0.97 11.45 9.29
C LEU A 82 1.72 11.64 7.98
N PRO A 83 2.02 12.88 7.57
CA PRO A 83 2.62 13.15 6.28
C PRO A 83 3.90 12.32 6.09
N VAL A 84 3.89 11.45 5.08
CA VAL A 84 5.10 10.80 4.58
C VAL A 84 5.49 11.55 3.30
N GLU A 85 6.72 12.04 3.28
CA GLU A 85 7.29 12.61 2.05
C GLU A 85 7.45 11.49 1.02
N PRO A 86 7.00 11.66 -0.23
CA PRO A 86 7.07 10.60 -1.23
C PRO A 86 8.52 10.19 -1.50
N GLY A 87 8.75 8.88 -1.59
CA GLY A 87 10.02 8.32 -2.04
C GLY A 87 10.45 8.83 -3.42
N ALA A 88 11.75 8.82 -3.68
CA ALA A 88 12.42 9.49 -4.81
C ALA A 88 12.24 8.82 -6.19
N GLY A 89 11.07 8.26 -6.49
CA GLY A 89 10.72 7.76 -7.82
C GLY A 89 10.26 8.89 -8.75
N THR A 90 10.44 8.73 -10.06
CA THR A 90 9.86 9.61 -11.09
C THR A 90 8.36 9.71 -10.89
N ARG A 91 7.88 10.82 -10.34
CA ARG A 91 6.46 11.01 -10.00
C ARG A 91 5.67 11.09 -11.30
N ALA A 92 4.87 10.07 -11.59
CA ALA A 92 3.76 10.25 -12.51
C ALA A 92 2.91 11.42 -12.00
N HIS A 93 2.66 12.40 -12.85
CA HIS A 93 1.90 13.60 -12.50
C HIS A 93 0.41 13.39 -12.75
N SER A 94 -0.43 14.07 -11.98
CA SER A 94 -1.87 14.11 -12.25
C SER A 94 -2.14 14.53 -13.71
N PRO A 95 -3.02 13.80 -14.44
CA PRO A 95 -3.48 14.25 -15.75
C PRO A 95 -4.21 15.60 -15.68
N LEU A 96 -4.74 15.97 -14.51
CA LEU A 96 -5.43 17.24 -14.29
C LEU A 96 -4.47 18.41 -14.04
N ALA A 97 -3.19 18.14 -13.76
CA ALA A 97 -2.20 19.18 -13.49
C ALA A 97 -2.04 20.17 -14.66
N ALA A 98 -2.17 19.68 -15.89
CA ALA A 98 -2.07 20.49 -17.11
C ALA A 98 -3.38 21.19 -17.50
N MET A 99 -4.50 20.90 -16.82
CA MET A 99 -5.82 21.44 -17.16
C MET A 99 -6.12 22.73 -16.40
N THR A 100 -6.78 23.67 -17.07
CA THR A 100 -7.40 24.84 -16.42
C THR A 100 -8.61 24.43 -15.58
N GLU A 101 -9.02 25.27 -14.63
CA GLU A 101 -10.21 25.01 -13.81
C GLU A 101 -11.48 24.88 -14.66
N ALA A 102 -11.62 25.72 -15.69
CA ALA A 102 -12.75 25.67 -16.62
C ALA A 102 -12.80 24.35 -17.39
N GLN A 103 -11.65 23.81 -17.82
CA GLN A 103 -11.60 22.50 -18.50
C GLN A 103 -11.97 21.36 -17.57
N ILE A 104 -11.53 21.39 -16.30
CA ILE A 104 -11.90 20.38 -15.31
C ILE A 104 -13.39 20.47 -14.98
N GLU A 105 -13.93 21.68 -14.84
CA GLU A 105 -15.36 21.89 -14.59
C GLU A 105 -16.22 21.43 -15.78
N GLU A 106 -15.78 21.71 -17.00
CA GLU A 106 -16.43 21.24 -18.22
C GLU A 106 -16.40 19.70 -18.31
N LEU A 107 -15.26 19.08 -18.01
CA LEU A 107 -15.12 17.63 -18.02
C LEU A 107 -16.00 16.98 -16.94
N LEU A 108 -16.00 17.53 -15.72
CA LEU A 108 -16.89 17.10 -14.64
C LEU A 108 -18.37 17.16 -15.02
N ALA A 109 -18.77 18.16 -15.82
CA ALA A 109 -20.15 18.31 -16.26
C ALA A 109 -20.53 17.37 -17.43
N LYS A 110 -19.59 17.08 -18.34
CA LYS A 110 -19.87 16.33 -19.58
C LYS A 110 -19.57 14.83 -19.47
N ASP A 111 -18.44 14.50 -18.85
CA ASP A 111 -17.95 13.13 -18.69
C ASP A 111 -17.16 13.04 -17.38
N PRO A 112 -17.85 12.95 -16.22
CA PRO A 112 -17.19 12.87 -14.93
C PRO A 112 -16.27 11.65 -14.82
N ALA A 113 -16.53 10.56 -15.54
CA ALA A 113 -15.71 9.34 -15.50
C ALA A 113 -14.31 9.57 -16.11
N ALA A 114 -14.19 10.45 -17.11
CA ALA A 114 -12.91 10.80 -17.74
C ALA A 114 -11.93 11.53 -16.80
N LEU A 115 -12.40 12.05 -15.67
CA LEU A 115 -11.52 12.60 -14.63
C LEU A 115 -10.68 11.52 -13.93
N GLY A 116 -11.07 10.25 -14.06
CA GLY A 116 -10.37 9.12 -13.44
C GLY A 116 -10.60 8.98 -11.93
N PRO A 117 -10.08 7.91 -11.32
CA PRO A 117 -10.19 7.66 -9.89
C PRO A 117 -9.40 8.67 -9.07
N MET A 118 -9.96 9.11 -7.94
CA MET A 118 -9.30 10.05 -7.04
C MET A 118 -9.48 9.63 -5.57
N SER A 119 -8.37 9.65 -4.83
CA SER A 119 -8.36 9.50 -3.38
C SER A 119 -8.57 10.89 -2.75
N VAL A 120 -9.79 11.18 -2.32
CA VAL A 120 -10.13 12.47 -1.71
C VAL A 120 -9.89 12.41 -0.21
N GLY A 121 -8.96 13.22 0.28
CA GLY A 121 -8.72 13.38 1.70
C GLY A 121 -7.88 12.27 2.35
N ALA A 122 -8.01 12.12 3.67
CA ALA A 122 -7.26 11.18 4.47
C ALA A 122 -7.89 9.79 4.39
N THR A 123 -7.12 8.73 4.63
CA THR A 123 -7.66 7.36 4.54
C THR A 123 -8.71 7.02 5.60
N ASN A 124 -8.79 7.81 6.67
CA ASN A 124 -9.73 7.65 7.79
C ASN A 124 -10.78 8.77 7.87
N ALA A 125 -10.79 9.69 6.90
CA ALA A 125 -11.73 10.79 6.80
C ALA A 125 -11.84 11.24 5.33
N GLY A 126 -12.01 10.27 4.44
CA GLY A 126 -11.87 10.45 3.00
C GLY A 126 -13.09 10.00 2.21
N ALA A 127 -12.95 10.13 0.89
CA ALA A 127 -13.86 9.59 -0.09
C ALA A 127 -13.08 9.06 -1.29
N LEU A 128 -13.70 8.20 -2.07
CA LEU A 128 -13.19 7.73 -3.34
C LEU A 128 -14.10 8.28 -4.44
N PHE A 129 -13.54 9.03 -5.37
CA PHE A 129 -14.28 9.47 -6.55
C PHE A 129 -13.87 8.60 -7.74
N ASN A 130 -14.83 8.13 -8.54
CA ASN A 130 -14.61 7.24 -9.70
C ASN A 130 -13.72 6.02 -9.39
N GLY A 131 -13.92 5.39 -8.23
CA GLY A 131 -13.17 4.21 -7.81
C GLY A 131 -13.18 3.09 -8.86
N ILE A 132 -12.10 2.32 -8.91
CA ILE A 132 -11.99 1.13 -9.75
C ILE A 132 -12.20 -0.10 -8.87
N ARG A 133 -13.13 -0.98 -9.27
CA ARG A 133 -13.28 -2.28 -8.62
C ARG A 133 -12.09 -3.15 -8.98
N MET A 134 -11.49 -3.80 -7.97
CA MET A 134 -10.46 -4.81 -8.17
C MET A 134 -10.97 -5.87 -9.16
N PRO A 135 -10.24 -6.15 -10.25
CA PRO A 135 -10.69 -7.11 -11.25
C PRO A 135 -10.65 -8.55 -10.70
N GLU A 136 -11.38 -9.44 -11.37
CA GLU A 136 -11.26 -10.88 -11.15
C GLU A 136 -9.94 -11.40 -11.74
N SER A 137 -9.40 -12.46 -11.12
CA SER A 137 -8.10 -13.02 -11.50
C SER A 137 -7.96 -14.46 -11.02
N ASP A 138 -7.08 -15.21 -11.68
CA ASP A 138 -6.68 -16.54 -11.21
C ASP A 138 -5.65 -16.49 -10.07
N ARG A 139 -5.16 -15.29 -9.70
CA ARG A 139 -4.16 -15.10 -8.64
C ARG A 139 -4.75 -14.67 -7.29
N TRP A 140 -6.03 -14.29 -7.27
CA TRP A 140 -6.71 -13.92 -6.03
C TRP A 140 -8.21 -14.24 -6.09
N GLU A 141 -8.84 -14.18 -4.93
CA GLU A 141 -10.29 -14.24 -4.77
C GLU A 141 -10.74 -13.03 -3.97
N LEU A 142 -11.82 -12.38 -4.41
CA LEU A 142 -12.41 -11.24 -3.72
C LEU A 142 -13.41 -11.74 -2.69
N VAL A 143 -13.16 -11.47 -1.42
CA VAL A 143 -14.01 -11.92 -0.31
C VAL A 143 -15.29 -11.07 -0.24
N ASP A 144 -15.14 -9.75 -0.35
CA ASP A 144 -16.26 -8.83 -0.45
C ASP A 144 -16.08 -7.92 -1.69
N PRO A 145 -16.58 -8.37 -2.85
CA PRO A 145 -16.55 -7.57 -4.07
C PRO A 145 -17.22 -6.20 -3.99
N GLY A 146 -18.15 -6.00 -3.03
CA GLY A 146 -18.85 -4.74 -2.82
C GLY A 146 -17.96 -3.66 -2.22
N HIS A 147 -16.92 -4.06 -1.47
CA HIS A 147 -15.95 -3.19 -0.82
C HIS A 147 -14.52 -3.33 -1.38
N ALA A 148 -14.38 -3.88 -2.57
CA ALA A 148 -13.10 -4.02 -3.27
C ALA A 148 -12.87 -2.88 -4.28
N TRP A 149 -13.13 -1.63 -3.89
CA TRP A 149 -12.94 -0.44 -4.75
C TRP A 149 -11.71 0.36 -4.30
N GLY A 150 -10.87 0.75 -5.24
CA GLY A 150 -9.63 1.48 -4.97
C GLY A 150 -9.28 2.52 -6.02
N THR A 151 -8.18 3.22 -5.79
CA THR A 151 -7.52 4.03 -6.83
C THR A 151 -6.90 3.14 -7.90
N ARG A 152 -6.59 3.70 -9.08
CA ARG A 152 -5.88 2.93 -10.11
C ARG A 152 -4.54 2.41 -9.59
N GLU A 153 -3.79 3.26 -8.91
CA GLU A 153 -2.48 2.89 -8.38
C GLU A 153 -2.58 1.75 -7.36
N THR A 154 -3.59 1.74 -6.49
CA THR A 154 -3.83 0.65 -5.54
C THR A 154 -4.09 -0.68 -6.25
N ILE A 155 -4.97 -0.69 -7.27
CA ILE A 155 -5.28 -1.89 -8.05
C ILE A 155 -4.04 -2.40 -8.79
N ASP A 156 -3.33 -1.50 -9.48
CA ASP A 156 -2.14 -1.84 -10.27
C ASP A 156 -0.96 -2.30 -9.39
N ALA A 157 -0.80 -1.72 -8.19
CA ALA A 157 0.24 -2.09 -7.24
C ALA A 157 -0.01 -3.48 -6.64
N LEU A 158 -1.25 -3.79 -6.28
CA LEU A 158 -1.64 -5.14 -5.84
C LEU A 158 -1.41 -6.16 -6.94
N ASP A 159 -1.88 -5.87 -8.16
CA ASP A 159 -1.68 -6.78 -9.29
C ASP A 159 -0.19 -7.07 -9.53
N ARG A 160 0.65 -6.02 -9.53
CA ARG A 160 2.10 -6.14 -9.70
C ARG A 160 2.75 -6.99 -8.60
N ALA A 161 2.47 -6.69 -7.33
CA ALA A 161 3.08 -7.41 -6.22
C ALA A 161 2.67 -8.89 -6.20
N ILE A 162 1.41 -9.21 -6.52
CA ILE A 162 0.94 -10.60 -6.61
C ILE A 162 1.50 -11.29 -7.87
N ALA A 163 1.60 -10.58 -9.01
CA ALA A 163 2.23 -11.10 -10.22
C ALA A 163 3.66 -11.55 -9.96
N GLU A 164 4.41 -10.77 -9.19
CA GLU A 164 5.80 -11.06 -8.86
C GLU A 164 5.94 -12.36 -8.06
N VAL A 165 5.03 -12.62 -7.11
CA VAL A 165 4.99 -13.90 -6.39
C VAL A 165 4.72 -15.06 -7.36
N HIS A 166 3.72 -14.94 -8.24
CA HIS A 166 3.41 -16.00 -9.20
C HIS A 166 4.52 -16.21 -10.24
N ARG A 167 5.29 -15.16 -10.54
CA ARG A 167 6.47 -15.23 -11.43
C ARG A 167 7.60 -15.99 -10.76
N GLN A 168 7.87 -15.73 -9.48
CA GLN A 168 8.90 -16.43 -8.70
C GLN A 168 8.49 -17.86 -8.34
N PHE A 169 7.20 -18.07 -8.05
CA PHE A 169 6.62 -19.32 -7.58
C PHE A 169 5.40 -19.69 -8.43
N PRO A 170 5.61 -20.26 -9.64
CA PRO A 170 4.53 -20.76 -10.46
C PRO A 170 3.65 -21.76 -9.69
N GLY A 171 2.33 -21.67 -9.86
CA GLY A 171 1.37 -22.50 -9.13
C GLY A 171 1.12 -22.08 -7.67
N SER A 172 1.50 -20.86 -7.30
CA SER A 172 1.13 -20.30 -5.99
C SER A 172 -0.39 -20.31 -5.77
N PRO A 173 -0.85 -20.56 -4.54
CA PRO A 173 -2.27 -20.50 -4.22
C PRO A 173 -2.80 -19.07 -4.36
N LYS A 174 -4.12 -18.92 -4.54
CA LYS A 174 -4.75 -17.60 -4.57
C LYS A 174 -4.61 -16.90 -3.22
N LEU A 175 -4.38 -15.59 -3.27
CA LEU A 175 -4.61 -14.73 -2.11
C LEU A 175 -6.09 -14.37 -2.01
N TYR A 176 -6.57 -14.13 -0.80
CA TYR A 176 -7.88 -13.53 -0.59
C TYR A 176 -7.71 -12.03 -0.37
N ILE A 177 -8.43 -11.24 -1.16
CA ILE A 177 -8.48 -9.78 -1.02
C ILE A 177 -9.79 -9.43 -0.32
N GLY A 178 -9.66 -8.77 0.83
CA GLY A 178 -10.74 -8.28 1.66
C GLY A 178 -11.19 -6.88 1.23
N HIS A 179 -11.44 -6.04 2.24
CA HIS A 179 -11.86 -4.66 2.01
C HIS A 179 -10.70 -3.83 1.44
N ILE A 180 -11.03 -2.94 0.49
CA ILE A 180 -10.19 -1.86 -0.01
C ILE A 180 -10.86 -0.52 0.36
N SER A 181 -12.10 -0.34 -0.13
CA SER A 181 -13.04 0.70 0.28
C SER A 181 -14.41 0.44 -0.33
N ALA A 182 -15.44 1.11 0.18
CA ALA A 182 -16.72 1.20 -0.55
C ALA A 182 -16.55 1.91 -1.90
N ARG A 183 -17.50 1.72 -2.83
CA ARG A 183 -17.47 2.31 -4.18
C ARG A 183 -17.09 3.79 -4.21
N ASP A 184 -17.68 4.57 -3.31
CA ASP A 184 -17.48 6.01 -3.19
C ASP A 184 -16.62 6.38 -1.96
N GLY A 185 -15.97 5.38 -1.36
CA GLY A 185 -15.19 5.51 -0.13
C GLY A 185 -16.06 5.86 1.08
N GLY A 186 -15.51 6.68 1.99
CA GLY A 186 -16.17 7.06 3.23
C GLY A 186 -16.06 5.99 4.32
N ARG A 187 -16.65 6.28 5.49
CA ARG A 187 -16.55 5.44 6.68
C ARG A 187 -17.03 4.01 6.40
N LEU A 188 -16.15 3.04 6.66
CA LEU A 188 -16.41 1.62 6.47
C LEU A 188 -16.24 0.89 7.80
N SER A 189 -17.33 0.52 8.47
CA SER A 189 -17.26 -0.25 9.72
C SER A 189 -16.80 -1.70 9.44
N PRO A 190 -15.97 -2.33 10.30
CA PRO A 190 -15.41 -1.83 11.56
C PRO A 190 -14.11 -1.02 11.42
N HIS A 191 -13.62 -0.84 10.19
CA HIS A 191 -12.35 -0.20 9.89
C HIS A 191 -12.32 1.29 10.26
N LYS A 192 -11.18 1.78 10.76
CA LYS A 192 -11.00 3.22 10.99
C LYS A 192 -10.53 3.90 9.71
N SER A 193 -9.72 3.21 8.92
CA SER A 193 -9.26 3.61 7.58
C SER A 193 -10.15 3.04 6.45
N HIS A 194 -9.60 2.74 5.27
CA HIS A 194 -10.34 2.21 4.10
C HIS A 194 -11.37 3.17 3.48
N GLN A 195 -11.21 4.48 3.70
CA GLN A 195 -12.21 5.47 3.24
C GLN A 195 -11.86 6.16 1.92
N ALA A 196 -10.62 6.04 1.44
CA ALA A 196 -10.12 6.77 0.28
C ALA A 196 -9.59 5.87 -0.84
N GLY A 197 -9.88 4.56 -0.79
CA GLY A 197 -9.47 3.60 -1.82
C GLY A 197 -7.97 3.34 -1.90
N ARG A 198 -7.23 3.60 -0.82
CA ARG A 198 -5.77 3.43 -0.72
C ARG A 198 -5.32 2.33 0.23
N ASP A 199 -6.22 1.86 1.10
CA ASP A 199 -5.96 0.75 2.01
C ASP A 199 -6.46 -0.55 1.41
N VAL A 200 -5.93 -1.69 1.86
CA VAL A 200 -6.41 -3.02 1.52
C VAL A 200 -6.03 -4.02 2.60
N ASP A 201 -6.98 -4.90 2.94
CA ASP A 201 -6.75 -6.08 3.75
C ASP A 201 -6.56 -7.29 2.85
N ILE A 202 -5.46 -8.02 3.00
CA ILE A 202 -5.16 -9.20 2.18
C ILE A 202 -4.64 -10.35 3.05
N SER A 203 -4.96 -11.59 2.68
CA SER A 203 -4.49 -12.76 3.42
C SER A 203 -2.96 -12.93 3.35
N TYR A 204 -2.40 -13.71 4.27
CA TYR A 204 -1.06 -14.28 4.11
C TYR A 204 -1.06 -15.42 3.07
N PHE A 205 0.12 -15.87 2.61
CA PHE A 205 0.22 -17.20 2.00
C PHE A 205 0.37 -18.25 3.11
N LEU A 206 -0.51 -19.24 3.13
CA LEU A 206 -0.50 -20.34 4.10
C LEU A 206 -0.28 -21.69 3.41
N ASP A 207 0.28 -22.68 4.13
CA ASP A 207 0.77 -23.95 3.59
C ASP A 207 -0.27 -25.08 3.45
N ALA A 208 -1.49 -24.90 3.99
CA ALA A 208 -2.61 -25.84 3.91
C ALA A 208 -3.89 -25.13 3.42
N ARG A 209 -5.01 -25.88 3.24
CA ARG A 209 -6.33 -25.38 2.79
C ARG A 209 -6.59 -23.96 3.32
N HIS A 210 -6.37 -23.00 2.44
CA HIS A 210 -6.29 -21.59 2.75
C HIS A 210 -7.67 -21.11 3.14
N LEU A 211 -7.89 -20.75 4.40
CA LEU A 211 -9.14 -20.14 4.84
C LEU A 211 -8.94 -18.63 4.98
N TRP A 212 -9.94 -17.89 4.54
CA TRP A 212 -10.00 -16.46 4.80
C TRP A 212 -9.94 -16.16 6.32
N TYR A 213 -9.16 -15.14 6.70
CA TYR A 213 -8.85 -14.75 8.09
C TYR A 213 -8.22 -15.83 9.00
N GLN A 214 -7.54 -16.83 8.44
CA GLN A 214 -6.73 -17.73 9.25
C GLN A 214 -5.48 -17.02 9.80
N ARG A 215 -5.25 -17.12 11.11
CA ARG A 215 -4.03 -16.60 11.75
C ARG A 215 -2.79 -17.28 11.20
N ALA A 216 -1.80 -16.48 10.81
CA ALA A 216 -0.47 -16.92 10.47
C ALA A 216 0.32 -17.26 11.74
N THR A 217 1.01 -18.40 11.70
CA THR A 217 1.79 -18.97 12.78
C THR A 217 3.07 -19.59 12.20
N ALA A 218 4.00 -19.98 13.08
CA ALA A 218 5.20 -20.68 12.65
C ALA A 218 4.91 -22.02 11.94
N ALA A 219 3.74 -22.61 12.18
CA ALA A 219 3.36 -23.92 11.70
C ALA A 219 2.62 -23.90 10.34
N ASN A 220 2.03 -22.77 9.95
CA ASN A 220 1.20 -22.68 8.74
C ASN A 220 1.60 -21.57 7.75
N LEU A 221 2.49 -20.65 8.14
CA LEU A 221 2.88 -19.54 7.28
C LEU A 221 3.84 -20.01 6.18
N ASP A 222 3.45 -19.84 4.92
CA ASP A 222 4.39 -19.91 3.80
C ASP A 222 5.25 -18.64 3.80
N ARG A 223 6.38 -18.75 4.51
CA ARG A 223 7.32 -17.64 4.70
C ARG A 223 7.92 -17.16 3.39
N GLU A 224 8.13 -18.06 2.43
CA GLU A 224 8.81 -17.76 1.17
C GLU A 224 7.92 -16.93 0.26
N ARG A 225 6.68 -17.38 0.00
CA ARG A 225 5.71 -16.63 -0.81
C ARG A 225 5.26 -15.35 -0.12
N THR A 226 5.01 -15.41 1.19
CA THR A 226 4.62 -14.21 1.95
C THR A 226 5.73 -13.18 1.95
N TRP A 227 6.99 -13.57 2.15
CA TRP A 227 8.11 -12.63 2.08
C TRP A 227 8.27 -12.05 0.68
N ALA A 228 8.18 -12.88 -0.38
CA ALA A 228 8.25 -12.40 -1.75
C ALA A 228 7.17 -11.35 -2.06
N PHE A 229 5.95 -11.55 -1.56
CA PHE A 229 4.87 -10.57 -1.68
C PHE A 229 5.20 -9.26 -0.95
N VAL A 230 5.57 -9.33 0.33
CA VAL A 230 5.92 -8.15 1.13
C VAL A 230 7.10 -7.40 0.53
N ARG A 231 8.11 -8.12 0.05
CA ARG A 231 9.28 -7.55 -0.63
C ARG A 231 8.88 -6.85 -1.93
N ALA A 232 7.99 -7.43 -2.74
CA ALA A 232 7.49 -6.82 -3.96
C ALA A 232 6.70 -5.53 -3.66
N LEU A 233 5.89 -5.50 -2.60
CA LEU A 233 5.25 -4.26 -2.13
C LEU A 233 6.31 -3.19 -1.83
N VAL A 234 7.31 -3.51 -1.03
CA VAL A 234 8.34 -2.55 -0.59
C VAL A 234 9.19 -2.02 -1.76
N THR A 235 9.49 -2.87 -2.75
CA THR A 235 10.51 -2.58 -3.77
C THR A 235 9.95 -2.19 -5.14
N GLU A 236 8.68 -2.52 -5.42
CA GLU A 236 8.06 -2.33 -6.74
C GLU A 236 6.79 -1.46 -6.71
N THR A 237 6.43 -0.92 -5.54
CA THR A 237 5.24 -0.08 -5.37
C THR A 237 5.55 1.17 -4.56
N ASP A 238 4.55 2.04 -4.46
CA ASP A 238 4.55 3.26 -3.65
C ASP A 238 3.86 3.02 -2.29
N VAL A 239 4.02 1.82 -1.72
CA VAL A 239 3.48 1.48 -0.40
C VAL A 239 3.95 2.49 0.65
N GLU A 240 3.00 2.96 1.46
CA GLU A 240 3.19 3.97 2.49
C GLU A 240 3.28 3.33 3.89
N LEU A 241 2.51 2.24 4.10
CA LEU A 241 2.42 1.53 5.37
C LEU A 241 2.01 0.09 5.12
N ILE A 242 2.60 -0.82 5.89
CA ILE A 242 2.17 -2.22 5.98
C ILE A 242 1.97 -2.54 7.46
N LEU A 243 0.81 -3.06 7.86
CA LEU A 243 0.57 -3.53 9.22
C LEU A 243 0.56 -5.06 9.25
N ILE A 244 1.46 -5.61 10.07
CA ILE A 244 1.67 -7.04 10.27
C ILE A 244 1.90 -7.25 11.76
N ASP A 245 1.28 -8.27 12.36
CA ASP A 245 1.54 -8.61 13.76
C ASP A 245 3.03 -8.90 14.04
N SER A 246 3.56 -8.47 15.18
CA SER A 246 4.99 -8.62 15.51
C SER A 246 5.45 -10.09 15.49
N SER A 247 4.56 -11.02 15.84
CA SER A 247 4.86 -12.46 15.79
C SER A 247 5.11 -12.94 14.36
N VAL A 248 4.39 -12.40 13.37
CA VAL A 248 4.56 -12.70 11.95
C VAL A 248 5.75 -11.94 11.38
N GLN A 249 5.95 -10.68 11.76
CA GLN A 249 7.15 -9.91 11.38
C GLN A 249 8.43 -10.64 11.74
N ARG A 250 8.52 -11.22 12.94
CA ARG A 250 9.65 -12.05 13.36
C ARG A 250 9.92 -13.18 12.38
N LEU A 251 8.90 -13.96 12.03
CA LEU A 251 9.03 -15.10 11.11
C LEU A 251 9.50 -14.69 9.71
N LEU A 252 8.96 -13.58 9.19
CA LEU A 252 9.33 -13.06 7.87
C LEU A 252 10.76 -12.50 7.88
N LYS A 253 11.14 -11.74 8.91
CA LYS A 253 12.48 -11.16 9.03
C LYS A 253 13.55 -12.23 9.24
N GLU A 254 13.29 -13.24 10.05
CA GLU A 254 14.17 -14.40 10.21
C GLU A 254 14.36 -15.15 8.88
N HIS A 255 13.29 -15.34 8.11
CA HIS A 255 13.37 -15.94 6.78
C HIS A 255 14.17 -15.07 5.79
N ALA A 256 13.89 -13.77 5.73
CA ALA A 256 14.60 -12.81 4.89
C ALA A 256 16.11 -12.81 5.15
N LEU A 257 16.52 -12.76 6.42
CA LEU A 257 17.92 -12.88 6.82
C LEU A 257 18.53 -14.22 6.39
N LYS A 258 17.79 -15.33 6.55
CA LYS A 258 18.26 -16.67 6.17
C LYS A 258 18.53 -16.79 4.67
N ILE A 259 17.75 -16.12 3.83
CA ILE A 259 17.96 -16.11 2.36
C ILE A 259 18.94 -15.04 1.89
N GLY A 260 19.54 -14.28 2.82
CA GLY A 260 20.63 -13.35 2.53
C GLY A 260 20.20 -11.91 2.24
N GLU A 261 19.00 -11.49 2.64
CA GLU A 261 18.61 -10.08 2.59
C GLU A 261 19.48 -9.24 3.52
N ASP A 262 19.74 -8.00 3.11
CA ASP A 262 20.59 -7.09 3.87
C ASP A 262 19.94 -6.73 5.22
N LYS A 263 20.71 -6.90 6.29
CA LYS A 263 20.21 -6.69 7.65
C LYS A 263 19.85 -5.24 7.91
N ASP A 264 20.65 -4.29 7.44
CA ASP A 264 20.44 -2.87 7.70
C ASP A 264 19.18 -2.39 6.99
N TRP A 265 18.98 -2.82 5.75
CA TRP A 265 17.73 -2.59 5.01
C TRP A 265 16.52 -3.20 5.72
N LEU A 266 16.60 -4.44 6.21
CA LEU A 266 15.50 -5.04 7.00
C LEU A 266 15.24 -4.29 8.32
N ASP A 267 16.24 -3.65 8.92
CA ASP A 267 16.09 -2.78 10.09
C ASP A 267 15.49 -1.40 9.72
N GLU A 268 15.56 -0.98 8.46
CA GLU A 268 14.84 0.20 7.95
C GLU A 268 13.37 -0.09 7.66
N VAL A 269 13.07 -1.30 7.15
CA VAL A 269 11.73 -1.66 6.67
C VAL A 269 10.85 -2.25 7.79
N PHE A 270 11.38 -3.11 8.67
CA PHE A 270 10.59 -3.73 9.75
C PHE A 270 10.67 -2.98 11.07
N GLN A 271 9.55 -2.88 11.80
CA GLN A 271 9.55 -2.48 13.21
C GLN A 271 10.19 -3.54 14.10
N TYR A 272 9.91 -4.82 13.88
CA TYR A 272 10.48 -5.88 14.69
C TYR A 272 12.02 -5.85 14.66
N GLY A 273 12.62 -5.64 15.83
CA GLY A 273 14.08 -5.53 16.00
C GLY A 273 14.69 -4.19 15.58
N SER A 274 13.91 -3.24 15.07
CA SER A 274 14.39 -1.91 14.68
C SER A 274 14.29 -0.88 15.81
N ARG A 275 15.18 0.12 15.77
CA ARG A 275 15.11 1.32 16.62
C ARG A 275 14.58 2.55 15.87
N LYS A 276 14.23 2.40 14.59
CA LYS A 276 13.71 3.50 13.77
C LYS A 276 12.31 3.89 14.25
N PRO A 277 11.97 5.18 14.26
CA PRO A 277 10.71 5.64 14.84
C PRO A 277 9.48 5.31 13.98
N ARG A 278 9.64 5.17 12.65
CA ARG A 278 8.53 4.98 11.71
C ARG A 278 8.91 4.08 10.51
N PRO A 279 9.32 2.83 10.74
CA PRO A 279 9.58 1.87 9.66
C PRO A 279 8.32 1.64 8.82
N LEU A 280 8.47 1.10 7.61
CA LEU A 280 7.36 0.87 6.69
C LEU A 280 6.39 -0.20 7.21
N ILE A 281 6.93 -1.33 7.69
CA ILE A 281 6.18 -2.44 8.26
C ILE A 281 6.08 -2.23 9.78
N ARG A 282 4.85 -2.13 10.29
CA ARG A 282 4.56 -1.80 11.69
C ARG A 282 3.63 -2.84 12.32
N HIS A 283 3.77 -2.96 13.63
CA HIS A 283 2.89 -3.79 14.43
C HIS A 283 1.54 -3.11 14.63
N ALA A 284 0.49 -3.90 14.43
CA ALA A 284 -0.84 -3.59 14.92
C ALA A 284 -1.50 -4.88 15.43
N ARG A 285 -2.13 -4.81 16.61
CA ARG A 285 -2.95 -5.91 17.16
C ARG A 285 -4.02 -6.35 16.16
N GLY A 286 -4.31 -7.65 16.11
CA GLY A 286 -5.31 -8.22 15.20
C GLY A 286 -4.79 -8.55 13.79
N HIS A 287 -3.64 -8.02 13.38
CA HIS A 287 -3.08 -8.21 12.02
C HIS A 287 -2.23 -9.49 11.89
N ALA A 288 -2.57 -10.53 12.65
CA ALA A 288 -1.93 -11.83 12.55
C ALA A 288 -2.64 -12.73 11.52
N ASN A 289 -3.87 -12.39 11.11
CA ASN A 289 -4.68 -13.16 10.15
C ASN A 289 -4.83 -12.48 8.78
N HIS A 290 -4.40 -11.23 8.65
CA HIS A 290 -4.30 -10.50 7.38
C HIS A 290 -3.14 -9.51 7.45
N ILE A 291 -2.77 -8.98 6.29
CA ILE A 291 -1.86 -7.86 6.09
C ILE A 291 -2.73 -6.67 5.72
N HIS A 292 -2.65 -5.57 6.48
CA HIS A 292 -3.21 -4.29 6.04
C HIS A 292 -2.12 -3.53 5.27
N ILE A 293 -2.43 -3.04 4.08
CA ILE A 293 -1.51 -2.31 3.22
C ILE A 293 -2.12 -0.96 2.89
N ARG A 294 -1.33 0.12 2.98
CA ARG A 294 -1.68 1.44 2.46
C ARG A 294 -0.74 1.82 1.34
N PHE A 295 -1.30 2.23 0.21
CA PHE A 295 -0.55 2.82 -0.89
C PHE A 295 -0.59 4.34 -0.84
N TYR A 296 0.46 4.97 -1.36
CA TYR A 296 0.51 6.43 -1.45
C TYR A 296 -0.46 6.94 -2.53
N SER A 297 -0.48 6.37 -3.73
CA SER A 297 -1.38 6.78 -4.84
C SER A 297 -1.24 8.27 -5.20
N PRO A 298 -0.04 8.72 -5.62
CA PRO A 298 0.27 10.14 -5.83
C PRO A 298 -0.61 10.80 -6.90
N VAL A 299 -0.91 10.09 -7.98
CA VAL A 299 -1.70 10.62 -9.11
C VAL A 299 -3.15 10.81 -8.68
N ALA A 300 -3.73 9.85 -7.97
CA ALA A 300 -5.08 9.93 -7.44
C ALA A 300 -5.22 11.05 -6.39
N GLN A 301 -4.24 11.21 -5.50
CA GLN A 301 -4.23 12.30 -4.51
C GLN A 301 -4.04 13.68 -5.15
N GLU A 302 -3.09 13.83 -6.08
CA GLU A 302 -2.86 15.10 -6.77
C GLU A 302 -4.08 15.51 -7.63
N SER A 303 -4.70 14.54 -8.31
CA SER A 303 -5.94 14.76 -9.06
C SER A 303 -7.09 15.19 -8.15
N ALA A 304 -7.22 14.56 -6.98
CA ALA A 304 -8.20 14.95 -5.96
C ALA A 304 -8.01 16.42 -5.54
N VAL A 305 -6.78 16.83 -5.20
CA VAL A 305 -6.46 18.21 -4.80
C VAL A 305 -6.86 19.20 -5.91
N ARG A 306 -6.57 18.87 -7.16
CA ARG A 306 -6.86 19.74 -8.31
C ARG A 306 -8.37 19.89 -8.57
N ALA A 307 -9.15 18.82 -8.41
CA ALA A 307 -10.58 18.79 -8.70
C ALA A 307 -11.47 19.11 -7.49
N TYR A 308 -10.94 19.06 -6.25
CA TYR A 308 -11.73 19.14 -5.02
C TYR A 308 -12.71 20.31 -4.95
N PRO A 309 -12.33 21.58 -5.24
CA PRO A 309 -13.28 22.69 -5.16
C PRO A 309 -14.47 22.52 -6.09
N LEU A 310 -14.24 21.96 -7.28
CA LEU A 310 -15.26 21.73 -8.29
C LEU A 310 -16.16 20.54 -7.95
N LEU A 311 -15.56 19.46 -7.45
CA LEU A 311 -16.30 18.28 -6.98
C LEU A 311 -17.26 18.63 -5.84
N VAL A 312 -16.81 19.46 -4.88
CA VAL A 312 -17.66 19.98 -3.80
C VAL A 312 -18.72 20.93 -4.34
N LYS A 313 -18.35 21.90 -5.18
CA LYS A 313 -19.27 22.89 -5.80
C LYS A 313 -20.42 22.21 -6.55
N ARG A 314 -20.15 21.09 -7.21
CA ARG A 314 -21.14 20.31 -7.99
C ARG A 314 -21.87 19.25 -7.15
N GLY A 315 -21.54 19.09 -5.87
CA GLY A 315 -22.14 18.07 -5.01
C GLY A 315 -21.74 16.63 -5.38
N ALA A 316 -20.69 16.45 -6.17
CA ALA A 316 -20.18 15.15 -6.58
C ALA A 316 -19.52 14.39 -5.41
N ILE A 317 -18.99 15.13 -4.44
CA ILE A 317 -18.48 14.60 -3.17
C ILE A 317 -19.01 15.44 -2.01
N LYS A 318 -19.09 14.83 -0.83
CA LYS A 318 -19.26 15.58 0.41
C LYS A 318 -17.94 16.25 0.78
N PRO A 319 -17.94 17.49 1.31
CA PRO A 319 -16.74 18.08 1.87
C PRO A 319 -16.14 17.16 2.92
N THR A 320 -14.93 16.66 2.67
CA THR A 320 -14.20 15.90 3.66
C THR A 320 -13.63 16.88 4.67
N ALA A 321 -14.00 16.74 5.95
CA ALA A 321 -13.37 17.52 7.00
C ALA A 321 -11.94 16.98 7.18
N GLN A 322 -10.95 17.71 6.65
CA GLN A 322 -9.55 17.43 6.94
C GLN A 322 -9.26 17.85 8.36
N TYR A 323 -8.71 16.95 9.17
CA TYR A 323 -8.34 17.26 10.54
C TYR A 323 -6.83 17.13 10.72
N VAL A 324 -6.18 18.19 11.16
CA VAL A 324 -4.82 18.10 11.69
C VAL A 324 -4.89 17.43 13.05
N ARG A 325 -4.28 16.27 13.21
CA ARG A 325 -4.18 15.64 14.53
C ARG A 325 -3.12 16.32 15.37
N HIS A 326 -3.55 16.88 16.49
CA HIS A 326 -2.71 17.58 17.42
C HIS A 326 -2.63 16.86 18.76
N THR A 327 -1.44 16.38 19.14
CA THR A 327 -1.18 15.91 20.51
C THR A 327 -1.11 17.13 21.43
N ALA A 328 -2.13 17.30 22.28
CA ALA A 328 -2.21 18.42 23.20
C ALA A 328 -1.03 18.40 24.20
N LYS A 329 -0.34 19.52 24.33
CA LYS A 329 0.73 19.74 25.30
C LYS A 329 0.16 20.34 26.59
N LYS A 330 0.86 20.13 27.70
CA LYS A 330 0.50 20.72 29.01
C LYS A 330 0.35 22.24 28.85
N GLY A 331 -0.79 22.78 29.31
CA GLY A 331 -1.10 24.21 29.27
C GLY A 331 -1.82 24.71 28.01
N GLN A 332 -2.04 23.85 27.00
CA GLN A 332 -2.88 24.22 25.86
C GLN A 332 -4.37 24.17 26.21
N THR A 333 -5.13 25.04 25.56
CA THR A 333 -6.60 25.10 25.58
C THR A 333 -7.17 24.99 24.17
N LEU A 334 -8.45 24.63 24.02
CA LEU A 334 -9.10 24.67 22.70
C LEU A 334 -8.99 26.03 22.02
N GLY A 335 -9.07 27.13 22.79
CA GLY A 335 -8.90 28.48 22.24
C GLY A 335 -7.49 28.72 21.70
N SER A 336 -6.46 28.20 22.37
CA SER A 336 -5.08 28.28 21.88
C SER A 336 -4.85 27.43 20.62
N LEU A 337 -5.49 26.26 20.54
CA LEU A 337 -5.43 25.39 19.36
C LEU A 337 -6.17 26.00 18.18
N ALA A 338 -7.39 26.51 18.41
CA ALA A 338 -8.20 27.19 17.40
C ALA A 338 -7.42 28.33 16.73
N ARG A 339 -6.80 29.22 17.52
CA ARG A 339 -5.95 30.29 17.00
C ARG A 339 -4.73 29.76 16.24
N LYS A 340 -4.05 28.74 16.78
CA LYS A 340 -2.85 28.17 16.16
C LYS A 340 -3.13 27.61 14.76
N TYR A 341 -4.29 26.97 14.59
CA TYR A 341 -4.64 26.23 13.38
C TYR A 341 -5.60 27.00 12.45
N GLY A 342 -6.00 28.23 12.80
CA GLY A 342 -6.91 29.01 11.97
C GLY A 342 -8.33 28.46 11.94
N THR A 343 -8.80 27.86 13.04
CA THR A 343 -10.12 27.24 13.17
C THR A 343 -10.90 27.78 14.37
N THR A 344 -12.05 27.20 14.70
CA THR A 344 -12.87 27.63 15.85
C THR A 344 -12.94 26.57 16.95
N VAL A 345 -13.14 27.01 18.20
CA VAL A 345 -13.34 26.12 19.35
C VAL A 345 -14.51 25.17 19.10
N GLU A 346 -15.61 25.66 18.52
CA GLU A 346 -16.79 24.83 18.22
C GLU A 346 -16.51 23.82 17.10
N ALA A 347 -15.71 24.17 16.09
CA ALA A 347 -15.29 23.21 15.08
C ALA A 347 -14.42 22.09 15.67
N ILE A 348 -13.46 22.43 16.53
CA ILE A 348 -12.65 21.42 17.25
C ILE A 348 -13.54 20.56 18.16
N LYS A 349 -14.48 21.14 18.90
CA LYS A 349 -15.40 20.37 19.76
C LYS A 349 -16.22 19.37 18.94
N ARG A 350 -16.83 19.84 17.86
CA ARG A 350 -17.63 19.01 16.94
C ARG A 350 -16.78 17.88 16.33
N ALA A 351 -15.56 18.19 15.91
CA ALA A 351 -14.61 17.22 15.35
C ALA A 351 -14.21 16.10 16.33
N ASN A 352 -14.33 16.35 17.64
CA ASN A 352 -13.87 15.43 18.69
C ASN A 352 -15.00 14.94 19.60
N GLY A 353 -16.27 15.24 19.27
CA GLY A 353 -17.42 14.88 20.11
C GLY A 353 -17.40 15.51 21.51
N LEU A 354 -16.68 16.63 21.71
CA LEU A 354 -16.51 17.25 23.02
C LEU A 354 -17.73 18.08 23.41
N ARG A 355 -18.29 17.79 24.57
CA ARG A 355 -19.39 18.58 25.17
C ARG A 355 -18.88 19.83 25.91
N SER A 356 -17.62 19.83 26.35
CA SER A 356 -16.97 20.93 27.08
C SER A 356 -15.69 21.39 26.39
N THR A 357 -15.05 22.43 26.93
CA THR A 357 -13.76 22.96 26.44
C THR A 357 -12.54 22.32 27.10
N ALA A 358 -12.75 21.36 27.99
CA ALA A 358 -11.67 20.67 28.69
C ALA A 358 -10.93 19.73 27.74
N ILE A 359 -9.60 19.83 27.75
CA ILE A 359 -8.72 18.93 27.00
C ILE A 359 -7.62 18.37 27.91
N GLN A 360 -7.16 17.16 27.59
CA GLN A 360 -6.16 16.42 28.35
C GLN A 360 -4.80 16.54 27.65
N ALA A 361 -3.75 16.81 28.41
CA ALA A 361 -2.39 16.75 27.88
C ALA A 361 -2.07 15.32 27.40
N LYS A 362 -1.20 15.21 26.39
CA LYS A 362 -0.80 14.00 25.67
C LYS A 362 -1.91 13.31 24.86
N ARG A 363 -3.17 13.74 24.98
CA ARG A 363 -4.26 13.24 24.13
C ARG A 363 -4.21 13.88 22.75
N VAL A 364 -4.58 13.10 21.73
CA VAL A 364 -4.68 13.55 20.34
C VAL A 364 -6.08 14.12 20.08
N TYR A 365 -6.14 15.28 19.43
CA TYR A 365 -7.37 15.95 19.01
C TYR A 365 -7.36 16.21 17.50
N ASN A 366 -8.51 16.01 16.87
CA ASN A 366 -8.78 16.35 15.46
C ASN A 366 -9.03 17.85 15.32
N ILE A 367 -8.17 18.57 14.60
CA ILE A 367 -8.27 20.02 14.41
C ILE A 367 -8.70 20.33 12.97
N PRO A 368 -9.96 20.74 12.72
CA PRO A 368 -10.47 21.03 11.37
C PRO A 368 -9.89 22.29 10.75
#